data_AF-A0A918FQG5-F1
#
_entry.id   AF-A0A918FQG5-F1
#
_cell.length_a   1.000
_cell.length_b   1.000
_cell.length_c   1.000
_cell.angle_alpha   90.00
_cell.angle_beta   90.00
_cell.angle_gamma   90.00
#
_symmetry.space_group_name_H-M   'P 1'
#
loop_
_entity.id
_entity.type
_entity.pdbx_description
1 polymer ?
#
loop_
_entity_poly.entity_id
_entity_poly.type
_entity_poly.pdbx_seq_one_letter_code
_entity_poly.pdbx_strand_id
1 'polypeptide(L)'
;MLFDVSTRANGPMFDGRAQRVLNAYVDHLERRLAEEGLNILRGEMHRVFRNPTGYYESRCKVVDGHTISDSRVVYGPWLAGIGSRNFPVTKFKGYDHWIVTRDKLNARKRGIGERLLRRYTGRM
;
A
#
# COMPACT_ATOMS: atom_id res chain seq x y z
N MET A 1 3.98 -52.94 30.38
CA MET A 1 4.04 -52.78 28.91
C MET A 1 3.93 -51.29 28.63
N LEU A 2 4.98 -50.66 28.11
CA LEU A 2 4.93 -49.26 27.67
C LEU A 2 4.76 -49.28 26.16
N PHE A 3 3.69 -48.65 25.67
CA PHE A 3 3.49 -48.48 24.24
C PHE A 3 4.39 -47.35 23.75
N ASP A 4 5.22 -47.64 22.75
CA ASP A 4 5.94 -46.63 22.00
C ASP A 4 5.11 -46.25 20.77
N VAL A 5 4.74 -44.98 20.68
CA VAL A 5 3.92 -44.45 19.58
C VAL A 5 4.69 -43.30 18.96
N SER A 6 5.04 -43.43 17.68
CA SER A 6 5.58 -42.34 16.88
C SER A 6 4.69 -42.06 15.67
N THR A 7 4.50 -40.77 15.38
CA THR A 7 3.76 -40.29 14.21
C THR A 7 4.67 -39.41 13.36
N ARG A 8 4.70 -39.65 12.05
CA ARG A 8 5.44 -38.84 11.07
C ARG A 8 4.44 -38.15 10.15
N ALA A 9 4.40 -36.82 10.19
CA ALA A 9 3.61 -36.00 9.29
C ALA A 9 4.51 -35.41 8.19
N ASN A 10 4.09 -35.53 6.94
CA ASN A 10 4.81 -35.00 5.78
C ASN A 10 3.88 -34.05 5.01
N GLY A 11 4.46 -33.04 4.36
CA GLY A 11 3.74 -32.11 3.50
C GLY A 11 3.98 -30.65 3.86
N PRO A 12 3.55 -29.70 3.01
CA PRO A 12 3.93 -28.29 3.10
C PRO A 12 3.60 -27.63 4.45
N MET A 13 2.53 -28.08 5.09
CA MET A 13 2.09 -27.59 6.40
C MET A 13 2.98 -28.07 7.56
N PHE A 14 3.71 -29.18 7.36
CA PHE A 14 4.48 -29.86 8.40
C PHE A 14 6.00 -29.75 8.20
N ASP A 15 6.44 -29.35 7.00
CA ASP A 15 7.86 -29.21 6.63
C ASP A 15 8.33 -27.75 6.44
N GLY A 16 7.47 -26.78 6.77
CA GLY A 16 7.77 -25.35 6.69
C GLY A 16 7.70 -24.73 5.29
N ARG A 17 7.39 -25.50 4.23
CA ARG A 17 7.16 -24.91 2.88
C ARG A 17 5.98 -23.95 2.87
N ALA A 18 4.88 -24.28 3.54
CA ALA A 18 3.69 -23.42 3.59
C ALA A 18 4.03 -22.05 4.20
N GLN A 19 4.76 -22.02 5.32
CA GLN A 19 5.19 -20.78 5.95
C GLN A 19 6.07 -19.93 5.03
N ARG A 20 7.06 -20.55 4.36
CA ARG A 20 7.92 -19.84 3.39
C ARG A 20 7.11 -19.26 2.22
N VAL A 21 6.16 -20.03 1.68
CA VAL A 21 5.31 -19.58 0.57
C VAL A 21 4.39 -18.43 1.03
N LEU A 22 3.85 -18.49 2.24
CA LEU A 22 3.01 -17.42 2.80
C LEU A 22 3.81 -16.15 3.08
N ASN A 23 5.02 -16.24 3.63
CA ASN A 23 5.88 -15.06 3.82
C ASN A 23 6.21 -14.41 2.47
N ALA A 24 6.59 -15.22 1.48
CA ALA A 24 6.84 -14.72 0.12
C ALA A 24 5.59 -14.13 -0.55
N TYR A 25 4.39 -14.59 -0.17
CA TYR A 25 3.13 -13.99 -0.60
C TYR A 25 2.90 -12.63 0.05
N VAL A 26 3.11 -12.51 1.36
CA VAL A 26 2.95 -11.24 2.10
C VAL A 26 3.91 -10.19 1.57
N ASP A 27 5.21 -10.51 1.44
CA ASP A 27 6.21 -9.57 0.93
C ASP A 27 5.88 -9.07 -0.48
N HIS A 28 5.29 -9.93 -1.31
CA HIS A 28 4.87 -9.58 -2.65
C HIS A 28 3.58 -8.76 -2.63
N LEU A 29 2.63 -9.10 -1.75
CA LEU A 29 1.40 -8.34 -1.60
C LEU A 29 1.68 -6.90 -1.17
N GLU A 30 2.53 -6.70 -0.15
CA GLU A 30 2.89 -5.37 0.34
C GLU A 30 3.51 -4.50 -0.75
N ARG A 31 4.47 -5.04 -1.51
CA ARG A 31 5.06 -4.38 -2.67
C ARG A 31 4.03 -3.98 -3.71
N ARG A 32 3.12 -4.89 -4.06
CA ARG A 32 2.07 -4.61 -5.04
C ARG A 32 1.07 -3.57 -4.55
N LEU A 33 0.74 -3.56 -3.27
CA LEU A 33 -0.14 -2.55 -2.68
C LEU A 33 0.52 -1.17 -2.64
N ALA A 34 1.82 -1.09 -2.34
CA ALA A 34 2.56 0.16 -2.37
C ALA A 34 2.65 0.75 -3.79
N GLU A 35 2.94 -0.09 -4.79
CA GLU A 35 2.95 0.32 -6.20
C GLU A 35 1.57 0.79 -6.67
N GLU A 36 0.52 0.03 -6.37
CA GLU A 36 -0.86 0.40 -6.71
C GLU A 36 -1.28 1.70 -6.01
N GLY A 37 -0.93 1.85 -4.73
CA GLY A 37 -1.20 3.07 -3.98
C GLY A 37 -0.50 4.28 -4.59
N LEU A 38 0.74 4.13 -5.05
CA LEU A 38 1.47 5.21 -5.71
C LEU A 38 0.81 5.59 -7.05
N ASN A 39 0.32 4.62 -7.81
CA ASN A 39 -0.41 4.88 -9.06
C ASN A 39 -1.73 5.62 -8.81
N ILE A 40 -2.48 5.22 -7.78
CA ILE A 40 -3.71 5.92 -7.37
C ILE A 40 -3.37 7.36 -6.94
N LEU A 41 -2.31 7.52 -6.13
CA LEU A 41 -1.87 8.82 -5.63
C LEU A 41 -1.55 9.79 -6.77
N ARG A 42 -0.78 9.35 -7.76
CA ARG A 42 -0.47 10.16 -8.97
C ARG A 42 -1.73 10.55 -9.72
N GLY A 43 -2.67 9.61 -9.89
CA GLY A 43 -3.98 9.91 -10.49
C GLY A 43 -4.77 10.96 -9.70
N GLU A 44 -4.75 10.90 -8.37
CA GLU A 44 -5.39 11.93 -7.54
C GLU A 44 -4.67 13.27 -7.63
N MET A 45 -3.33 13.29 -7.63
CA MET A 45 -2.54 14.51 -7.82
C MET A 45 -2.86 15.21 -9.14
N HIS A 46 -2.91 14.47 -10.26
CA HIS A 46 -3.32 15.01 -11.56
C HIS A 46 -4.75 15.56 -11.54
N ARG A 47 -5.64 15.00 -10.72
CA ARG A 47 -7.02 15.48 -10.57
C ARG A 47 -7.11 16.76 -9.73
N VAL A 48 -6.27 16.91 -8.70
CA VAL A 48 -6.39 18.02 -7.73
C VAL A 48 -5.42 19.17 -7.94
N PHE A 49 -4.26 18.93 -8.56
CA PHE A 49 -3.26 19.97 -8.80
C PHE A 49 -3.65 20.83 -9.98
N ARG A 50 -3.80 22.15 -9.75
CA ARG A 50 -4.17 23.09 -10.80
C ARG A 50 -3.00 23.40 -11.75
N ASN A 51 -1.81 23.64 -11.20
CA ASN A 51 -0.60 23.98 -11.93
C ASN A 51 0.57 23.10 -11.45
N PRO A 52 0.55 21.79 -11.72
CA PRO A 52 1.60 20.89 -11.25
C PRO A 52 2.94 21.20 -11.93
N THR A 53 3.99 21.42 -11.12
CA THR A 53 5.37 21.54 -11.61
C THR A 53 6.09 20.19 -11.74
N GLY A 54 5.44 19.09 -11.35
CA GLY A 54 6.02 17.74 -11.27
C GLY A 54 6.99 17.53 -10.09
N TYR A 55 7.42 18.60 -9.40
CA TYR A 55 8.39 18.47 -8.31
C TYR A 55 7.87 17.64 -7.13
N TYR A 56 6.68 17.94 -6.61
CA TYR A 56 6.12 17.17 -5.48
C TYR A 56 5.77 15.73 -5.86
N GLU A 57 5.17 15.55 -7.03
CA GLU A 57 4.81 14.21 -7.54
C GLU A 57 6.06 13.33 -7.71
N SER A 58 7.15 13.86 -8.27
CA SER A 58 8.40 13.12 -8.44
C SER A 58 9.08 12.73 -7.11
N ARG A 59 8.69 13.37 -6.01
CA ARG A 59 9.18 13.09 -4.65
C ARG A 59 8.33 12.05 -3.92
N CYS A 60 7.12 11.80 -4.42
CA CYS A 60 6.24 10.74 -3.93
C CYS A 60 6.69 9.40 -4.50
N LYS A 61 7.18 8.52 -3.64
CA LYS A 61 7.75 7.23 -4.01
C LYS A 61 7.49 6.15 -2.97
N VAL A 62 7.58 4.90 -3.42
CA VAL A 62 7.62 3.76 -2.50
C VAL A 62 8.99 3.75 -1.79
N VAL A 63 8.96 3.65 -0.47
CA VAL A 63 10.12 3.48 0.42
C VAL A 63 9.96 2.15 1.15
N ASP A 64 11.09 1.47 1.38
CA ASP A 64 11.18 0.16 2.06
C ASP A 64 10.29 -0.95 1.46
N GLY A 65 9.80 -0.74 0.23
CA GLY A 65 8.96 -1.68 -0.50
C GLY A 65 7.48 -1.71 -0.09
N HIS A 66 7.06 -1.03 0.96
CA HIS A 66 5.69 -1.15 1.49
C HIS A 66 5.05 0.19 1.92
N THR A 67 5.84 1.26 2.00
CA THR A 67 5.37 2.58 2.43
C THR A 67 5.43 3.57 1.27
N ILE A 68 4.45 4.47 1.14
CA ILE A 68 4.51 5.58 0.19
C ILE A 68 4.84 6.84 0.98
N SER A 69 5.88 7.56 0.57
CA SER A 69 6.32 8.79 1.22
C SER A 69 6.50 9.90 0.19
N ASP A 70 6.16 11.14 0.58
CA ASP A 70 6.47 12.36 -0.16
C ASP A 70 7.91 12.86 0.04
N SER A 71 8.77 12.03 0.64
CA SER A 71 10.15 12.37 0.96
C SER A 71 10.27 13.62 1.86
N ARG A 72 9.27 13.87 2.71
CA ARG A 72 9.18 15.05 3.59
C ARG A 72 9.14 16.37 2.82
N VAL A 73 8.81 16.33 1.53
CA VAL A 73 8.64 17.53 0.74
C VAL A 73 7.33 18.16 1.13
N VAL A 74 7.39 19.40 1.61
CA VAL A 74 6.18 20.19 1.82
C VAL A 74 5.71 20.65 0.45
N TYR A 75 4.52 20.21 0.03
CA TYR A 75 3.82 20.86 -1.07
C TYR A 75 3.50 22.30 -0.63
N GLY A 76 4.06 23.31 -1.33
CA GLY A 76 4.17 24.70 -0.86
C GLY A 76 2.89 25.39 -0.40
N PRO A 77 2.96 26.67 0.02
CA PRO A 77 2.63 27.30 1.33
C PRO A 77 1.22 27.08 1.94
N TRP A 78 0.48 26.09 1.46
CA TRP A 78 -0.93 25.82 1.76
C TRP A 78 -1.03 24.49 2.49
N LEU A 79 -0.62 24.52 3.77
CA LEU A 79 -0.87 23.43 4.71
C LEU A 79 -2.36 23.09 4.70
N ALA A 80 -2.71 21.79 4.68
CA ALA A 80 -4.08 21.36 4.83
C ALA A 80 -4.62 21.84 6.19
N GLY A 81 -5.38 22.92 6.17
CA GLY A 81 -5.83 23.64 7.35
C GLY A 81 -6.50 24.95 6.97
N ILE A 82 -7.44 25.38 7.81
CA ILE A 82 -8.18 26.65 7.65
C ILE A 82 -7.18 27.79 7.85
N GLY A 83 -6.72 28.39 6.75
CA GLY A 83 -5.82 29.55 6.79
C GLY A 83 -6.59 30.85 6.54
N SER A 84 -6.38 31.84 7.40
CA SER A 84 -6.98 33.18 7.36
C SER A 84 -6.72 33.98 6.08
N ARG A 85 -5.84 33.51 5.18
CA ARG A 85 -5.58 34.11 3.85
C ARG A 85 -6.56 33.65 2.76
N ASN A 86 -7.43 32.68 3.04
CA ASN A 86 -8.44 32.15 2.11
C ASN A 86 -9.86 32.61 2.47
N PHE A 87 -10.11 33.90 2.63
CA PHE A 87 -11.47 34.41 2.83
C PHE A 87 -12.34 34.19 1.55
N PRO A 88 -13.59 33.70 1.64
CA PRO A 88 -14.33 33.23 2.80
C PRO A 88 -14.28 31.69 2.89
N VAL A 89 -13.23 31.18 3.51
CA VAL A 89 -12.98 29.79 3.95
C VAL A 89 -13.38 28.69 2.95
N THR A 90 -12.43 28.24 2.15
CA THR A 90 -12.47 26.86 1.63
C THR A 90 -11.38 26.03 2.28
N LYS A 91 -11.73 24.88 2.90
CA LYS A 91 -10.75 23.81 3.17
C LYS A 91 -10.05 23.52 1.85
N PHE A 92 -8.80 23.95 1.70
CA PHE A 92 -8.06 23.59 0.50
C PHE A 92 -7.72 22.10 0.62
N LYS A 93 -8.23 21.29 -0.31
CA LYS A 93 -8.16 19.82 -0.34
C LYS A 93 -6.73 19.30 -0.58
N GLY A 94 -5.71 20.11 -0.30
CA GLY A 94 -4.33 19.91 -0.73
C GLY A 94 -3.77 18.55 -0.37
N TYR A 95 -4.09 18.01 0.83
CA TYR A 95 -3.69 16.66 1.27
C TYR A 95 -4.84 15.63 1.27
N ASP A 96 -6.05 16.02 0.86
CA ASP A 96 -7.20 15.10 0.78
C ASP A 96 -6.94 13.96 -0.21
N HIS A 97 -6.11 14.20 -1.22
CA HIS A 97 -5.68 13.16 -2.16
C HIS A 97 -5.01 11.97 -1.47
N TRP A 98 -4.31 12.16 -0.33
CA TRP A 98 -3.77 11.05 0.46
C TRP A 98 -4.86 10.23 1.15
N ILE A 99 -5.88 10.90 1.68
CA ILE A 99 -7.05 10.25 2.29
C ILE A 99 -7.81 9.45 1.24
N VAL A 100 -8.11 10.07 0.10
CA VAL A 100 -8.79 9.42 -1.03
C VAL A 100 -7.97 8.25 -1.57
N THR A 101 -6.64 8.41 -1.66
CA THR A 101 -5.73 7.32 -2.09
C THR A 101 -5.81 6.15 -1.13
N ARG A 102 -5.70 6.40 0.18
CA ARG A 102 -5.81 5.36 1.22
C ARG A 102 -7.15 4.63 1.11
N ASP A 103 -8.24 5.35 0.96
CA ASP A 103 -9.58 4.78 0.92
C ASP A 103 -9.79 3.94 -0.36
N LYS A 104 -9.34 4.44 -1.52
CA LYS A 104 -9.33 3.68 -2.78
C LYS A 104 -8.46 2.43 -2.71
N LEU A 105 -7.27 2.51 -2.12
CA LEU A 105 -6.40 1.36 -1.93
C LEU A 105 -7.04 0.33 -1.00
N ASN A 106 -7.65 0.77 0.10
CA ASN A 106 -8.38 -0.09 1.03
C ASN A 106 -9.55 -0.83 0.37
N ALA A 107 -10.28 -0.17 -0.53
CA ALA A 107 -11.34 -0.82 -1.30
C ALA A 107 -10.80 -1.90 -2.26
N ARG A 108 -9.59 -1.71 -2.80
CA ARG A 108 -8.97 -2.63 -3.79
C ARG A 108 -8.14 -3.75 -3.17
N LYS A 109 -7.60 -3.56 -1.95
CA LYS A 109 -6.57 -4.44 -1.37
C LYS A 109 -6.99 -5.90 -1.32
N ARG A 110 -8.25 -6.19 -0.99
CA ARG A 110 -8.78 -7.55 -0.90
C ARG A 110 -8.73 -8.25 -2.26
N GLY A 111 -9.22 -7.60 -3.31
CA GLY A 111 -9.20 -8.19 -4.66
C GLY A 111 -7.78 -8.39 -5.20
N ILE A 112 -6.85 -7.50 -4.87
CA ILE A 112 -5.42 -7.66 -5.21
C ILE A 112 -4.83 -8.87 -4.47
N GLY A 113 -5.10 -8.97 -3.17
CA GLY A 113 -4.66 -10.07 -2.30
C GLY A 113 -5.18 -11.42 -2.76
N GLU A 114 -6.47 -11.54 -3.08
CA GLU A 114 -7.10 -12.78 -3.54
C GLU A 114 -6.53 -13.23 -4.89
N ARG A 115 -6.36 -12.32 -5.85
CA ARG A 115 -5.75 -12.64 -7.15
C ARG A 115 -4.30 -13.09 -7.01
N LEU A 116 -3.54 -12.47 -6.11
CA LEU A 116 -2.16 -12.86 -5.87
C LEU A 116 -2.08 -14.21 -5.14
N LEU A 117 -2.94 -14.44 -4.14
CA LEU A 117 -2.93 -15.65 -3.33
C LEU A 117 -3.17 -16.89 -4.18
N ARG A 118 -4.11 -16.83 -5.14
CA ARG A 118 -4.37 -17.92 -6.09
C ARG A 118 -3.12 -18.41 -6.83
N ARG A 119 -2.13 -17.53 -7.09
CA ARG A 119 -0.86 -17.90 -7.73
C ARG A 119 0.11 -18.60 -6.79
N TYR A 120 -0.01 -18.39 -5.48
CA TYR A 120 0.84 -18.99 -4.46
C TYR A 120 0.25 -20.28 -3.91
N THR A 121 -1.07 -20.41 -3.83
CA THR A 121 -1.73 -21.65 -3.41
C THR A 121 -1.42 -22.80 -4.37
N GLY A 122 -1.28 -22.56 -5.67
CA GLY A 122 -0.85 -23.59 -6.63
C GLY A 122 0.62 -24.00 -6.54
N ARG A 123 1.42 -23.40 -5.65
CA ARG A 123 2.84 -23.70 -5.42
C ARG A 123 3.12 -24.41 -4.09
N MET A 124 2.09 -24.55 -3.26
CA MET A 124 2.12 -25.39 -2.05
C MET A 124 1.79 -26.83 -2.45
#